data_AF-A0A6P7MHC6-F1
#
_entry.id   AF-A0A6P7MHC6-F1
#
_cell.length_a   1.000
_cell.length_b   1.000
_cell.length_c   1.000
_cell.angle_alpha   90.00
_cell.angle_beta   90.00
_cell.angle_gamma   90.00
#
_symmetry.space_group_name_H-M   'P 1'
#
loop_
_entity.id
_entity.type
_entity.pdbx_description
1 polymer ?
#
loop_
_entity_poly.entity_id
_entity_poly.type
_entity_poly.pdbx_seq_one_letter_code
_entity_poly.pdbx_strand_id
1 'polypeptide(L)'
;MKLILGLSLVWTLLSAAAALQCLTCTDTQCSNTTPQTCSSEAACVTAAIQASTPATTVQQLWKTCAQASVCAANGSTAFSLSTTGLKATAASQCCSTDNCNAAAPSLPGAQAPNSFQCFSCDFTDGNCSTRIQCRGIENNCFRASVTIGASTSLTLGCVSSTLCAAASSFTLPVVQTVSNITCCGTSLCNSAPAAATASACLLLGLLALSRC
;
A
#
# COMPACT_ATOMS: atom_id res chain seq x y z
N MET A 1 -61.90 6.71 -10.43
CA MET A 1 -60.58 6.16 -10.80
C MET A 1 -59.49 7.25 -10.90
N LYS A 2 -59.38 8.17 -9.92
CA LYS A 2 -58.39 9.27 -9.94
C LYS A 2 -57.42 9.27 -8.74
N LEU A 3 -57.67 8.44 -7.74
CA LEU A 3 -56.87 8.34 -6.50
C LEU A 3 -55.74 7.30 -6.57
N ILE A 4 -55.73 6.43 -7.58
CA ILE A 4 -54.74 5.33 -7.68
C ILE A 4 -53.44 5.82 -8.35
N LEU A 5 -53.52 6.79 -9.28
CA LEU A 5 -52.33 7.36 -9.94
C LEU A 5 -51.47 8.27 -9.04
N GLY A 6 -52.05 8.82 -7.96
CA GLY A 6 -51.31 9.66 -7.02
C GLY A 6 -50.40 8.85 -6.09
N LEU A 7 -50.83 7.64 -5.72
CA LEU A 7 -50.11 6.79 -4.76
C LEU A 7 -48.85 6.16 -5.38
N SER A 8 -48.84 5.90 -6.69
CA SER A 8 -47.66 5.41 -7.42
C SER A 8 -46.58 6.48 -7.63
N LEU A 9 -46.96 7.77 -7.71
CA LEU A 9 -46.02 8.87 -7.94
C LEU A 9 -45.21 9.21 -6.67
N VAL A 10 -45.80 9.01 -5.49
CA VAL A 10 -45.14 9.25 -4.18
C VAL A 10 -44.07 8.17 -3.90
N TRP A 11 -44.24 6.95 -4.42
CA TRP A 11 -43.28 5.86 -4.25
C TRP A 11 -42.03 6.01 -5.14
N THR A 12 -42.15 6.63 -6.32
CA THR A 12 -40.99 6.86 -7.21
C THR A 12 -40.10 8.03 -6.80
N LEU A 13 -40.58 8.91 -5.92
CA LEU A 13 -39.82 10.07 -5.41
C LEU A 13 -39.06 9.78 -4.11
N LEU A 14 -39.31 8.62 -3.48
CA LEU A 14 -38.77 8.26 -2.16
C LEU A 14 -37.66 7.20 -2.21
N SER A 15 -36.97 7.06 -3.34
CA SER A 15 -35.70 6.34 -3.43
C SER A 15 -34.54 7.30 -3.65
N ALA A 16 -34.53 8.44 -2.96
CA ALA A 16 -33.27 9.08 -2.64
C ALA A 16 -32.59 8.15 -1.62
N ALA A 17 -31.79 7.20 -2.12
CA ALA A 17 -30.91 6.43 -1.26
C ALA A 17 -30.14 7.45 -0.41
N ALA A 18 -30.37 7.45 0.90
CA ALA A 18 -29.68 8.36 1.80
C ALA A 18 -28.18 8.16 1.57
N ALA A 19 -27.48 9.24 1.23
CA ALA A 19 -26.06 9.18 0.98
C ALA A 19 -25.34 8.83 2.29
N LEU A 20 -24.51 7.79 2.24
CA LEU A 20 -23.75 7.28 3.40
C LEU A 20 -22.95 8.41 4.05
N GLN A 21 -22.96 8.50 5.38
CA GLN A 21 -22.11 9.41 6.13
C GLN A 21 -20.93 8.67 6.77
N CYS A 22 -19.73 9.19 6.61
CA CYS A 22 -18.52 8.63 7.21
C CYS A 22 -17.78 9.67 8.03
N LEU A 23 -17.05 9.25 9.05
CA LEU A 23 -16.18 10.14 9.79
C LEU A 23 -14.92 10.43 8.95
N THR A 24 -14.49 11.69 8.95
CA THR A 24 -13.22 12.15 8.40
C THR A 24 -12.39 12.86 9.46
N CYS A 25 -11.07 12.77 9.37
CA CYS A 25 -10.16 13.45 10.29
C CYS A 25 -10.07 14.93 9.95
N THR A 26 -10.09 15.82 10.95
CA THR A 26 -9.92 17.27 10.74
C THR A 26 -8.52 17.79 11.07
N ASP A 27 -7.70 16.96 11.72
CA ASP A 27 -6.30 17.24 12.01
C ASP A 27 -5.40 16.07 11.60
N THR A 28 -4.09 16.33 11.49
CA THR A 28 -3.11 15.35 11.00
C THR A 28 -2.91 14.16 11.93
N GLN A 29 -3.20 14.29 13.22
CA GLN A 29 -3.14 13.17 14.17
C GLN A 29 -4.48 12.42 14.25
N CYS A 30 -5.51 12.90 13.53
CA CYS A 30 -6.87 12.44 13.61
C CYS A 30 -7.41 12.41 15.06
N SER A 31 -7.04 13.42 15.85
CA SER A 31 -7.55 13.59 17.23
C SER A 31 -9.00 14.03 17.24
N ASN A 32 -9.42 14.74 16.19
CA ASN A 32 -10.78 15.23 15.97
C ASN A 32 -11.33 14.69 14.65
N THR A 33 -12.63 14.42 14.64
CA THR A 33 -13.34 13.89 13.47
C THR A 33 -14.67 14.60 13.26
N THR A 34 -15.07 14.75 12.01
CA THR A 34 -16.40 15.25 11.64
C THR A 34 -17.11 14.29 10.67
N PRO A 35 -18.43 14.15 10.73
CA PRO A 35 -19.18 13.43 9.71
C PRO A 35 -19.08 14.14 8.35
N GLN A 36 -18.94 13.37 7.29
CA GLN A 36 -18.93 13.82 5.90
C GLN A 36 -19.89 12.93 5.09
N THR A 37 -20.77 13.55 4.32
CA THR A 37 -21.61 12.84 3.36
C THR A 37 -20.75 12.37 2.18
N CYS A 38 -20.80 11.07 1.88
CA CYS A 38 -20.12 10.50 0.74
C CYS A 38 -20.87 10.83 -0.55
N SER A 39 -20.12 11.10 -1.63
CA SER A 39 -20.68 11.59 -2.90
C SER A 39 -21.20 10.41 -3.73
N SER A 40 -20.35 9.39 -3.88
CA SER A 40 -20.58 8.21 -4.70
C SER A 40 -20.05 6.92 -4.05
N GLU A 41 -19.37 7.06 -2.92
CA GLU A 41 -18.73 5.99 -2.18
C GLU A 41 -19.78 5.20 -1.38
N ALA A 42 -19.67 3.86 -1.43
CA ALA A 42 -20.58 2.95 -0.77
C ALA A 42 -20.05 2.44 0.59
N ALA A 43 -18.88 2.92 1.03
CA ALA A 43 -18.24 2.47 2.25
C ALA A 43 -17.46 3.59 2.96
N CYS A 44 -17.38 3.45 4.27
CA CYS A 44 -16.43 4.16 5.12
C CYS A 44 -15.17 3.32 5.29
N VAL A 45 -14.01 3.99 5.38
CA VAL A 45 -12.76 3.36 5.76
C VAL A 45 -12.14 4.06 6.97
N THR A 46 -11.51 3.29 7.85
CA THR A 46 -10.46 3.78 8.74
C THR A 46 -9.20 2.98 8.47
N ALA A 47 -8.04 3.64 8.43
CA ALA A 47 -6.75 3.00 8.32
C ALA A 47 -5.75 3.54 9.35
N ALA A 48 -5.08 2.64 10.07
CA ALA A 48 -3.95 2.96 10.92
C ALA A 48 -2.68 2.47 10.23
N ILE A 49 -1.64 3.29 10.20
CA ILE A 49 -0.34 2.98 9.61
C ILE A 49 0.74 3.27 10.64
N GLN A 50 1.69 2.36 10.81
CA GLN A 50 2.91 2.58 11.57
C GLN A 50 4.11 2.25 10.69
N ALA A 51 5.04 3.19 10.62
CA ALA A 51 6.30 3.06 9.91
C ALA A 51 7.45 3.31 10.89
N SER A 52 8.43 2.42 10.89
CA SER A 52 9.57 2.44 11.80
C SER A 52 10.86 2.33 11.01
N THR A 53 11.80 3.23 11.30
CA THR A 53 13.21 3.15 10.94
C THR A 53 14.04 2.92 12.21
N PRO A 54 15.35 2.64 12.12
CA PRO A 54 16.20 2.57 13.30
C PRO A 54 16.19 3.83 14.18
N ALA A 55 15.91 4.99 13.59
CA ALA A 55 15.94 6.28 14.28
C ALA A 55 14.58 6.72 14.84
N THR A 56 13.47 6.35 14.20
CA THR A 56 12.15 6.92 14.53
C THR A 56 11.02 5.97 14.17
N THR A 57 9.96 6.00 14.96
CA THR A 57 8.67 5.38 14.61
C THR A 57 7.61 6.46 14.49
N VAL A 58 6.85 6.42 13.40
CA VAL A 58 5.73 7.32 13.11
C VAL A 58 4.47 6.50 12.95
N GLN A 59 3.38 6.98 13.54
CA GLN A 59 2.05 6.40 13.39
C GLN A 59 1.09 7.45 12.87
N GLN A 60 0.18 7.05 11.99
CA GLN A 60 -0.85 7.92 11.40
C GLN A 60 -2.18 7.17 11.34
N LEU A 61 -3.27 7.91 11.51
CA LEU A 61 -4.65 7.41 11.44
C LEU A 61 -5.40 8.21 10.38
N TRP A 62 -6.14 7.50 9.53
CA TRP A 62 -6.91 8.07 8.44
C TRP A 62 -8.34 7.58 8.53
N LYS A 63 -9.29 8.47 8.26
CA LYS A 63 -10.73 8.16 8.17
C LYS A 63 -11.29 8.91 6.98
N THR A 64 -12.02 8.23 6.11
CA THR A 64 -12.61 8.85 4.92
C THR A 64 -13.71 7.98 4.32
N CYS A 65 -14.44 8.53 3.35
CA CYS A 65 -15.24 7.77 2.39
C CYS A 65 -14.30 6.98 1.45
N ALA A 66 -14.68 5.74 1.11
CA ALA A 66 -13.88 4.87 0.26
C ALA A 66 -14.68 4.32 -0.93
N GLN A 67 -14.06 4.38 -2.11
CA GLN A 67 -14.57 3.73 -3.31
C GLN A 67 -14.50 2.20 -3.17
N ALA A 68 -15.30 1.49 -3.96
CA ALA A 68 -15.33 0.03 -3.98
C ALA A 68 -13.97 -0.60 -4.37
N SER A 69 -13.12 0.12 -5.10
CA SER A 69 -11.74 -0.30 -5.41
C SER A 69 -10.84 -0.39 -4.17
N VAL A 70 -11.14 0.39 -3.13
CA VAL A 70 -10.42 0.39 -1.84
C VAL A 70 -11.14 -0.51 -0.83
N CYS A 71 -12.47 -0.44 -0.79
CA CYS A 71 -13.32 -1.26 0.07
C CYS A 71 -14.22 -2.17 -0.76
N ALA A 72 -13.65 -3.25 -1.30
CA ALA A 72 -14.40 -4.25 -2.07
C ALA A 72 -15.37 -5.05 -1.17
N ALA A 73 -15.03 -5.20 0.11
CA ALA A 73 -15.84 -5.87 1.11
C ALA A 73 -15.67 -5.19 2.48
N ASN A 74 -16.66 -5.39 3.36
CA ASN A 74 -16.57 -4.98 4.75
C ASN A 74 -15.62 -5.89 5.54
N GLY A 75 -15.00 -5.33 6.57
CA GLY A 75 -14.08 -6.06 7.45
C GLY A 75 -12.69 -5.44 7.52
N SER A 76 -11.81 -6.13 8.25
CA SER A 76 -10.45 -5.68 8.49
C SER A 76 -9.47 -6.26 7.47
N THR A 77 -8.52 -5.45 7.02
CA THR A 77 -7.40 -5.91 6.20
C THR A 77 -6.08 -5.45 6.80
N ALA A 78 -5.11 -6.36 6.92
CA ALA A 78 -3.77 -6.04 7.38
C ALA A 78 -2.80 -5.94 6.20
N PHE A 79 -1.80 -5.08 6.34
CA PHE A 79 -0.74 -4.82 5.37
C PHE A 79 0.60 -4.81 6.08
N SER A 80 1.63 -5.34 5.41
CA SER A 80 2.99 -5.32 5.93
C SER A 80 4.00 -5.14 4.80
N LEU A 81 5.08 -4.44 5.11
CA LEU A 81 6.23 -4.22 4.26
C LEU A 81 7.48 -4.11 5.12
N SER A 82 8.57 -4.73 4.67
CA SER A 82 9.87 -4.63 5.34
C SER A 82 11.00 -4.51 4.32
N THR A 83 11.94 -3.61 4.61
CA THR A 83 13.25 -3.47 3.95
C THR A 83 14.36 -3.58 5.00
N THR A 84 15.58 -3.23 4.63
CA THR A 84 16.75 -3.23 5.52
C THR A 84 16.59 -2.15 6.60
N GLY A 85 16.15 -0.94 6.22
CA GLY A 85 16.01 0.21 7.11
C GLY A 85 14.58 0.61 7.45
N LEU A 86 13.55 -0.01 6.85
CA LEU A 86 12.14 0.35 7.06
C LEU A 86 11.30 -0.87 7.40
N LYS A 87 10.42 -0.72 8.38
CA LYS A 87 9.30 -1.62 8.62
C LYS A 87 8.02 -0.82 8.62
N ALA A 88 7.03 -1.25 7.87
CA ALA A 88 5.74 -0.61 7.79
C ALA A 88 4.63 -1.65 7.96
N THR A 89 3.72 -1.39 8.89
CA THR A 89 2.51 -2.18 9.09
C THR A 89 1.30 -1.26 9.03
N ALA A 90 0.23 -1.73 8.42
CA ALA A 90 -1.03 -1.02 8.44
C ALA A 90 -2.19 -1.97 8.67
N ALA A 91 -3.29 -1.42 9.17
CA ALA A 91 -4.56 -2.10 9.24
C ALA A 91 -5.64 -1.14 8.73
N SER A 92 -6.55 -1.63 7.91
CA SER A 92 -7.76 -0.92 7.50
C SER A 92 -9.01 -1.65 7.96
N GLN A 93 -10.10 -0.90 8.11
CA GLN A 93 -11.44 -1.41 8.38
C GLN A 93 -12.42 -0.73 7.43
N CYS A 94 -13.12 -1.53 6.63
CA CYS A 94 -14.21 -1.09 5.76
C CYS A 94 -15.58 -1.44 6.36
N CYS A 95 -16.56 -0.55 6.21
CA CYS A 95 -17.93 -0.74 6.68
C CYS A 95 -18.92 0.14 5.87
N SER A 96 -20.22 -0.19 5.89
CA SER A 96 -21.23 0.41 4.99
C SER A 96 -22.43 1.05 5.71
N THR A 97 -22.29 1.43 6.98
CA THR A 97 -23.36 2.13 7.73
C THR A 97 -22.86 3.49 8.22
N ASP A 98 -23.78 4.40 8.52
CA ASP A 98 -23.41 5.76 8.90
C ASP A 98 -22.45 5.78 10.10
N ASN A 99 -21.35 6.53 9.97
CA ASN A 99 -20.31 6.75 10.96
C ASN A 99 -19.72 5.47 11.57
N CYS A 100 -19.79 4.34 10.85
CA CYS A 100 -19.32 3.03 11.31
C CYS A 100 -17.79 2.97 11.53
N ASN A 101 -17.05 3.90 10.95
CA ASN A 101 -15.60 3.99 11.00
C ASN A 101 -15.11 4.80 12.21
N ALA A 102 -15.78 4.75 13.36
CA ALA A 102 -15.38 5.49 14.56
C ALA A 102 -14.12 4.90 15.22
N ALA A 103 -14.04 3.58 15.37
CA ALA A 103 -12.90 2.92 15.99
C ALA A 103 -11.66 2.92 15.08
N ALA A 104 -10.48 3.02 15.67
CA ALA A 104 -9.22 2.77 14.98
C ALA A 104 -8.95 1.24 14.93
N PRO A 105 -8.54 0.69 13.78
CA PRO A 105 -8.13 -0.70 13.70
C PRO A 105 -6.84 -0.92 14.50
N SER A 106 -6.70 -2.10 15.10
CA SER A 106 -5.47 -2.49 15.78
C SER A 106 -4.36 -2.74 14.75
N LEU A 107 -3.22 -2.11 14.99
CA LEU A 107 -2.02 -2.40 14.20
C LEU A 107 -1.49 -3.79 14.56
N PRO A 108 -0.98 -4.55 13.58
CA PRO A 108 -0.25 -5.78 13.86
C PRO A 108 0.94 -5.48 14.78
N GLY A 109 1.06 -6.22 15.87
CA GLY A 109 2.27 -6.15 16.72
C GLY A 109 3.50 -6.71 16.01
N ALA A 110 4.64 -6.74 16.71
CA ALA A 110 5.87 -7.31 16.18
C ALA A 110 5.66 -8.78 15.72
N GLN A 111 5.83 -9.01 14.42
CA GLN A 111 5.60 -10.33 13.82
C GLN A 111 6.87 -11.18 13.84
N ALA A 112 6.69 -12.49 14.04
CA ALA A 112 7.79 -13.46 13.94
C ALA A 112 8.30 -13.57 12.49
N PRO A 113 9.59 -13.93 12.28
CA PRO A 113 10.09 -14.31 10.96
C PRO A 113 9.27 -15.46 10.37
N ASN A 114 8.93 -15.36 9.09
CA ASN A 114 8.29 -16.43 8.33
C ASN A 114 9.35 -17.14 7.44
N SER A 115 8.95 -18.04 6.53
CA SER A 115 9.89 -18.81 5.69
C SER A 115 10.38 -18.07 4.44
N PHE A 116 9.91 -16.86 4.17
CA PHE A 116 10.19 -16.11 2.95
C PHE A 116 11.44 -15.23 3.08
N GLN A 117 12.23 -15.14 2.01
CA GLN A 117 13.40 -14.27 1.94
C GLN A 117 13.34 -13.42 0.69
N CYS A 118 13.75 -12.15 0.78
CA CYS A 118 13.77 -11.22 -0.34
C CYS A 118 15.09 -10.45 -0.37
N PHE A 119 15.48 -9.98 -1.56
CA PHE A 119 16.48 -8.92 -1.65
C PHE A 119 15.91 -7.61 -1.12
N SER A 120 16.78 -6.77 -0.59
CA SER A 120 16.40 -5.54 0.09
C SER A 120 17.41 -4.42 -0.14
N CYS A 121 16.88 -3.23 -0.35
CA CYS A 121 17.60 -1.96 -0.40
C CYS A 121 16.58 -0.82 -0.26
N ASP A 122 17.05 0.33 0.18
CA ASP A 122 16.24 1.55 0.34
C ASP A 122 17.15 2.79 0.30
N PHE A 123 16.66 3.96 0.72
CA PHE A 123 17.47 5.19 0.78
C PHE A 123 18.63 5.13 1.78
N THR A 124 18.59 4.20 2.74
CA THR A 124 19.66 4.02 3.74
C THR A 124 20.72 3.01 3.29
N ASP A 125 20.34 2.08 2.40
CA ASP A 125 21.23 1.08 1.83
C ASP A 125 20.94 0.91 0.32
N GLY A 126 21.82 1.46 -0.53
CA GLY A 126 21.73 1.29 -1.98
C GLY A 126 22.17 -0.09 -2.48
N ASN A 127 22.69 -0.96 -1.62
CA ASN A 127 23.10 -2.31 -2.00
C ASN A 127 21.89 -3.25 -2.05
N CYS A 128 21.31 -3.38 -3.24
CA CYS A 128 20.18 -4.27 -3.53
C CYS A 128 20.53 -5.77 -3.58
N SER A 129 21.65 -6.19 -2.98
CA SER A 129 22.06 -7.60 -2.84
C SER A 129 21.82 -8.14 -1.42
N THR A 130 21.50 -7.27 -0.46
CA THR A 130 21.22 -7.67 0.93
C THR A 130 19.98 -8.56 0.97
N ARG A 131 20.05 -9.68 1.71
CA ARG A 131 18.91 -10.59 1.90
C ARG A 131 18.32 -10.36 3.29
N ILE A 132 17.00 -10.22 3.36
CA ILE A 132 16.27 -10.11 4.62
C ILE A 132 15.27 -11.26 4.77
N GLN A 133 15.02 -11.66 6.02
CA GLN A 133 13.97 -12.61 6.37
C GLN A 133 12.65 -11.85 6.54
N CYS A 134 11.64 -12.23 5.76
CA CYS A 134 10.31 -11.64 5.83
C CYS A 134 9.59 -12.04 7.13
N ARG A 135 8.58 -11.28 7.52
CA ARG A 135 7.88 -11.46 8.81
C ARG A 135 6.37 -11.51 8.66
N GLY A 136 5.73 -12.29 9.52
CA GLY A 136 4.26 -12.39 9.59
C GLY A 136 3.64 -12.69 8.21
N ILE A 137 2.77 -11.79 7.76
CA ILE A 137 2.00 -11.91 6.51
C ILE A 137 2.77 -11.52 5.24
N GLU A 138 4.05 -11.17 5.34
CA GLU A 138 4.88 -10.82 4.18
C GLU A 138 5.27 -12.07 3.38
N ASN A 139 4.43 -12.40 2.40
CA ASN A 139 4.52 -13.63 1.59
C ASN A 139 4.96 -13.38 0.15
N ASN A 140 5.28 -12.14 -0.21
CA ASN A 140 5.79 -11.75 -1.52
C ASN A 140 7.05 -10.90 -1.36
N CYS A 141 7.86 -10.84 -2.42
CA CYS A 141 8.87 -9.80 -2.56
C CYS A 141 8.33 -8.66 -3.42
N PHE A 142 8.82 -7.44 -3.19
CA PHE A 142 8.50 -6.29 -4.02
C PHE A 142 9.75 -5.58 -4.54
N ARG A 143 9.49 -4.77 -5.57
CA ARG A 143 10.40 -3.78 -6.12
C ARG A 143 9.62 -2.54 -6.50
N ALA A 144 10.13 -1.37 -6.15
CA ALA A 144 9.53 -0.08 -6.50
C ALA A 144 10.58 1.01 -6.70
N SER A 145 10.21 2.08 -7.41
CA SER A 145 10.94 3.33 -7.45
C SER A 145 10.28 4.32 -6.50
N VAL A 146 11.04 4.85 -5.54
CA VAL A 146 10.55 5.80 -4.53
C VAL A 146 11.28 7.12 -4.72
N THR A 147 10.56 8.25 -4.75
CA THR A 147 11.14 9.57 -5.08
C THR A 147 11.20 10.57 -3.92
N ILE A 148 12.24 10.47 -3.12
CA ILE A 148 12.94 11.46 -2.27
C ILE A 148 13.07 12.95 -2.71
N GLY A 149 12.02 13.75 -2.92
CA GLY A 149 12.12 15.12 -3.41
C GLY A 149 12.56 15.12 -4.88
N ALA A 150 13.83 15.46 -5.15
CA ALA A 150 14.43 15.30 -6.49
C ALA A 150 15.15 13.94 -6.67
N SER A 151 15.29 13.15 -5.61
CA SER A 151 16.07 11.91 -5.63
C SER A 151 15.16 10.70 -5.80
N THR A 152 15.44 9.83 -6.77
CA THR A 152 14.74 8.55 -6.93
C THR A 152 15.66 7.40 -6.58
N SER A 153 15.21 6.51 -5.70
CA SER A 153 15.95 5.30 -5.32
C SER A 153 15.14 4.05 -5.65
N LEU A 154 15.87 2.98 -5.98
CA LEU A 154 15.29 1.66 -6.07
C LEU A 154 15.08 1.11 -4.66
N THR A 155 13.87 0.61 -4.39
CA THR A 155 13.54 -0.01 -3.11
C THR A 155 13.08 -1.44 -3.35
N LEU A 156 13.69 -2.36 -2.60
CA LEU A 156 13.39 -3.79 -2.61
C LEU A 156 13.05 -4.23 -1.19
N GLY A 157 12.21 -5.27 -1.07
CA GLY A 157 11.99 -5.89 0.23
C GLY A 157 10.88 -6.93 0.22
N CYS A 158 10.38 -7.21 1.42
CA CYS A 158 9.26 -8.09 1.69
C CYS A 158 7.94 -7.30 1.69
N VAL A 159 6.86 -7.90 1.19
CA VAL A 159 5.54 -7.28 1.16
C VAL A 159 4.44 -8.32 1.39
N SER A 160 3.35 -7.91 2.03
CA SER A 160 2.12 -8.71 2.10
C SER A 160 1.40 -8.76 0.74
N SER A 161 0.75 -9.89 0.44
CA SER A 161 -0.06 -10.04 -0.78
C SER A 161 -1.19 -9.01 -0.88
N THR A 162 -1.77 -8.63 0.26
CA THR A 162 -2.80 -7.58 0.35
C THR A 162 -2.28 -6.22 -0.10
N LEU A 163 -1.09 -5.81 0.38
CA LEU A 163 -0.48 -4.55 -0.03
C LEU A 163 -0.06 -4.58 -1.50
N CYS A 164 0.44 -5.71 -1.98
CA CYS A 164 0.77 -5.88 -3.39
C CYS A 164 -0.46 -5.73 -4.30
N ALA A 165 -1.58 -6.35 -3.95
CA ALA A 165 -2.83 -6.22 -4.70
C ALA A 165 -3.37 -4.78 -4.70
N ALA A 166 -3.15 -4.04 -3.61
CA ALA A 166 -3.55 -2.64 -3.47
C ALA A 166 -2.57 -1.64 -4.12
N ALA A 167 -1.39 -2.08 -4.59
CA ALA A 167 -0.31 -1.21 -5.03
C ALA A 167 -0.70 -0.25 -6.19
N SER A 168 -1.61 -0.68 -7.07
CA SER A 168 -2.14 0.16 -8.15
C SER A 168 -3.09 1.27 -7.67
N SER A 169 -3.59 1.15 -6.44
CA SER A 169 -4.62 2.03 -5.86
C SER A 169 -4.09 2.81 -4.66
N PHE A 170 -2.82 2.62 -4.28
CA PHE A 170 -2.25 3.16 -3.06
C PHE A 170 -1.44 4.43 -3.33
N THR A 171 -1.93 5.56 -2.84
CA THR A 171 -1.17 6.80 -2.68
C THR A 171 -0.96 7.04 -1.18
N LEU A 172 0.28 6.90 -0.70
CA LEU A 172 0.61 7.25 0.69
C LEU A 172 0.65 8.78 0.84
N PRO A 173 -0.12 9.39 1.75
CA PRO A 173 -0.03 10.83 2.00
C PRO A 173 1.28 11.24 2.68
N VAL A 174 2.05 10.28 3.20
CA VAL A 174 3.19 10.53 4.10
C VAL A 174 4.54 10.41 3.39
N VAL A 175 4.59 9.87 2.17
CA VAL A 175 5.85 9.70 1.42
C VAL A 175 5.55 9.80 -0.08
N GLN A 176 6.18 10.79 -0.70
CA GLN A 176 6.53 10.90 -2.12
C GLN A 176 6.22 9.75 -3.09
N THR A 177 5.99 10.16 -4.34
CA THR A 177 5.71 9.33 -5.50
C THR A 177 6.42 7.98 -5.48
N VAL A 178 5.62 6.94 -5.28
CA VAL A 178 6.02 5.55 -5.49
C VAL A 178 5.54 5.16 -6.89
N SER A 179 6.42 4.57 -7.68
CA SER A 179 6.12 4.13 -9.05
C SER A 179 6.76 2.78 -9.34
N ASN A 180 6.33 2.15 -10.44
CA ASN A 180 6.87 0.88 -10.92
C ASN A 180 6.85 -0.25 -9.86
N ILE A 181 5.80 -0.30 -9.04
CA ILE A 181 5.65 -1.35 -8.04
C ILE A 181 5.41 -2.68 -8.77
N THR A 182 6.29 -3.63 -8.51
CA THR A 182 6.17 -5.02 -8.99
C THR A 182 6.34 -5.95 -7.80
N CYS A 183 5.58 -7.04 -7.79
CA CYS A 183 5.73 -8.08 -6.78
C CYS A 183 5.85 -9.45 -7.41
N CYS A 184 6.42 -10.38 -6.65
CA CYS A 184 6.57 -11.76 -7.06
C CYS A 184 6.48 -12.68 -5.83
N GLY A 185 5.99 -13.89 -6.05
CA GLY A 185 5.57 -14.83 -5.00
C GLY A 185 6.54 -15.99 -4.75
N THR A 186 7.84 -15.82 -5.02
CA THR A 186 8.88 -16.80 -4.66
C THR A 186 10.03 -16.12 -3.92
N SER A 187 10.75 -16.83 -3.05
CA SER A 187 11.89 -16.23 -2.34
C SER A 187 12.95 -15.71 -3.31
N LEU A 188 13.50 -14.54 -3.00
CA LEU A 188 14.58 -13.86 -3.72
C LEU A 188 14.25 -13.51 -5.20
N CYS A 189 12.97 -13.48 -5.57
CA CYS A 189 12.53 -13.20 -6.94
C CYS A 189 12.68 -11.73 -7.37
N ASN A 190 12.93 -10.83 -6.42
CA ASN A 190 13.01 -9.38 -6.65
C ASN A 190 14.45 -8.90 -6.92
N SER A 191 15.32 -9.76 -7.45
CA SER A 191 16.70 -9.40 -7.80
C SER A 191 16.76 -8.20 -8.73
N ALA A 192 17.69 -7.28 -8.46
CA ALA A 192 18.01 -6.21 -9.40
C ALA A 192 18.54 -6.82 -10.72
N PRO A 193 18.22 -6.23 -11.90
CA PRO A 193 18.89 -6.58 -13.14
C PRO A 193 20.39 -6.44 -12.88
N ALA A 194 21.18 -7.45 -13.26
CA ALA A 194 22.63 -7.31 -13.26
C ALA A 194 22.94 -6.01 -14.00
N ALA A 195 23.66 -5.08 -13.35
CA ALA A 195 24.29 -4.00 -14.09
C ALA A 195 25.01 -4.70 -15.24
N ALA A 196 24.65 -4.36 -16.48
CA ALA A 196 25.36 -4.88 -17.63
C ALA A 196 26.80 -4.41 -17.49
N THR A 197 27.64 -5.23 -16.85
CA THR A 197 29.07 -5.19 -17.05
C THR A 197 29.20 -5.53 -18.51
N ALA A 198 29.19 -4.49 -19.34
CA ALA A 198 29.62 -4.58 -20.72
C ALA A 198 30.93 -5.35 -20.66
N SER A 199 30.86 -6.61 -21.08
CA SER A 199 31.97 -7.54 -21.03
C SER A 199 32.99 -7.02 -22.04
N ALA A 200 33.79 -6.05 -21.62
CA ALA A 200 34.97 -5.58 -22.33
C ALA A 200 36.00 -6.71 -22.52
N CYS A 201 35.76 -7.88 -21.93
CA CYS A 201 36.56 -9.09 -22.08
C CYS A 201 36.27 -9.90 -23.35
N LEU A 202 35.51 -9.39 -24.33
CA LEU A 202 35.38 -10.01 -25.66
C LEU A 202 36.09 -9.25 -26.80
N LEU A 203 36.68 -8.09 -26.52
CA LEU A 203 37.41 -7.29 -27.54
C LEU A 203 38.94 -7.52 -27.54
N LEU A 204 39.51 -8.15 -26.51
CA LEU A 204 40.95 -8.47 -26.46
C LEU A 204 41.30 -9.80 -27.16
N GLY A 205 40.33 -10.68 -27.41
CA GLY A 205 40.54 -11.93 -28.18
C GLY A 205 40.59 -11.75 -29.69
N LEU A 206 40.09 -10.62 -30.21
CA LEU A 206 40.06 -10.32 -31.65
C LEU A 206 41.33 -9.60 -32.16
N LEU A 207 42.19 -9.10 -31.26
CA LEU A 207 43.47 -8.46 -31.63
C LEU A 207 44.66 -9.45 -31.63
N ALA A 208 44.44 -10.71 -31.27
CA ALA A 208 45.48 -11.75 -31.22
C ALA A 208 45.42 -12.77 -32.38
N LEU A 209 44.52 -12.58 -33.34
CA LEU A 209 44.36 -13.42 -34.54
C LEU A 209 44.65 -12.62 -35.83
N SER A 210 45.83 -12.04 -35.92
CA SER A 210 46.47 -11.69 -37.19
C SER A 210 47.98 -11.58 -37.00
N ARG A 211 48.69 -12.72 -37.14
CA ARG A 211 50.11 -12.71 -37.49
C ARG A 211 50.24 -12.88 -39.00
N CYS A 212 50.25 -11.75 -39.70
CA CYS A 212 50.87 -11.51 -41.02
C CYS A 212 50.80 -10.01 -41.29
#